data_AF-A0A7S0HZS6-F1
#
_entry.id   AF-A0A7S0HZS6-F1
#
_cell.length_a   1.000
_cell.length_b   1.000
_cell.length_c   1.000
_cell.angle_alpha   90.00
_cell.angle_beta   90.00
_cell.angle_gamma   90.00
#
_symmetry.space_group_name_H-M   'P 1'
#
loop_
_entity.id
_entity.type
_entity.pdbx_description
1 polymer ?
#
loop_
_entity_poly.entity_id
_entity_poly.type
_entity_poly.pdbx_seq_one_letter_code
_entity_poly.pdbx_strand_id
1 'polypeptide(L)'
;VKAVLANKAAHNHFELAPAMRRHHKVVGERDKRGLSVQQGRARSEQIRRESLAVEHSQQGRTNSFVDGRFGENDESMPLEDKLIRRFQCERQRQIRGSKFSLMDDGETGIQELTHAGRSLGEMDALA
;
A
#
# COMPACT_ATOMS: atom_id res chain seq x y z
N VAL A 1 21.05 21.22 31.88
CA VAL A 1 20.08 20.63 30.91
C VAL A 1 20.06 19.10 30.95
N LYS A 2 21.20 18.42 30.79
CA LYS A 2 21.28 16.93 30.79
C LYS A 2 20.69 16.26 32.05
N ALA A 3 20.89 16.86 33.24
CA ALA A 3 20.33 16.37 34.51
C ALA A 3 18.80 16.53 34.65
N VAL A 4 18.21 17.54 33.98
CA VAL A 4 16.75 17.76 33.98
C VAL A 4 16.04 16.72 33.11
N LEU A 5 16.64 16.35 31.97
CA LEU A 5 16.19 15.23 31.14
C LEU A 5 16.33 13.88 31.86
N ALA A 6 17.40 13.68 32.65
CA ALA A 6 17.60 12.46 33.43
C ALA A 6 16.54 12.28 34.54
N ASN A 7 16.13 13.35 35.23
CA ASN A 7 15.02 13.29 36.19
C ASN A 7 13.64 13.14 35.52
N LYS A 8 13.51 13.48 34.23
CA LYS A 8 12.31 13.20 33.43
C LYS A 8 12.19 11.73 33.02
N ALA A 9 13.28 10.98 33.06
CA ALA A 9 13.30 9.53 32.86
C ALA A 9 12.96 8.72 34.12
N ALA A 10 12.96 9.36 35.30
CA ALA A 10 12.37 8.76 36.50
C ALA A 10 10.85 8.81 36.37
N HIS A 11 10.23 7.63 36.24
CA HIS A 11 8.81 7.44 36.01
C HIS A 11 7.94 8.37 36.86
N ASN A 12 7.30 9.34 36.22
CA ASN A 12 6.35 10.23 36.86
C ASN A 12 5.19 9.39 37.41
N HIS A 13 4.90 9.53 38.71
CA HIS A 13 3.84 8.77 39.40
C HIS A 13 2.46 8.96 38.77
N PHE A 14 2.21 10.09 38.09
CA PHE A 14 0.96 10.37 37.39
C PHE A 14 0.83 9.66 36.04
N GLU A 15 1.93 9.15 35.48
CA GLU A 15 1.90 8.42 34.21
C GLU A 15 1.62 6.92 34.40
N LEU A 16 1.84 6.42 35.61
CA LEU A 16 1.60 5.03 35.99
C LEU A 16 0.14 4.81 36.35
N ALA A 17 -0.40 3.66 36.01
CA ALA A 17 -1.74 3.28 36.44
C ALA A 17 -1.78 3.21 37.97
N PRO A 18 -2.82 3.76 38.64
CA PRO A 18 -2.98 3.61 40.06
C PRO A 18 -3.07 2.11 40.39
N ALA A 19 -2.10 1.64 41.16
CA ALA A 19 -2.09 0.27 41.62
C ALA A 19 -3.21 0.08 42.64
N MET A 20 -4.33 -0.52 42.24
CA MET A 20 -5.32 -1.04 43.17
C MET A 20 -4.59 -1.99 44.14
N ARG A 21 -4.54 -1.62 45.42
CA ARG A 21 -3.89 -2.45 46.44
C ARG A 21 -4.71 -3.73 46.56
N ARG A 22 -4.11 -4.88 46.26
CA ARG A 22 -4.76 -6.16 46.46
C ARG A 22 -4.73 -6.53 47.94
N HIS A 23 -5.84 -7.08 48.41
CA HIS A 23 -5.94 -7.57 49.79
C HIS A 23 -5.13 -8.85 50.00
N HIS A 24 -5.07 -9.73 48.99
CA HIS A 24 -4.30 -10.99 49.04
C HIS A 24 -3.43 -11.16 47.79
N LYS A 25 -2.30 -11.85 47.96
CA LYS A 25 -1.35 -12.16 46.87
C LYS A 25 -1.72 -13.51 46.24
N VAL A 26 -2.18 -13.47 44.99
CA VAL A 26 -2.41 -14.67 44.17
C VAL A 26 -1.09 -15.05 43.48
N VAL A 27 -0.68 -16.31 43.61
CA VAL A 27 0.55 -16.84 42.97
C VAL A 27 0.28 -17.07 41.48
N GLY A 28 1.22 -16.69 40.61
CA GLY A 28 1.13 -16.86 39.16
C GLY A 28 0.45 -15.71 38.41
N GLU A 29 -0.12 -14.73 39.12
CA GLU A 29 -0.73 -13.59 38.47
C GLU A 29 0.33 -12.56 38.01
N ARG A 30 0.18 -12.09 36.77
CA ARG A 30 1.02 -11.01 36.24
C ARG A 30 0.77 -9.72 37.02
N ASP A 31 1.85 -9.15 37.53
CA ASP A 31 1.81 -7.87 38.21
C ASP A 31 1.59 -6.74 37.19
N LYS A 32 0.47 -6.04 37.30
CA LYS A 32 0.10 -4.92 36.43
C LYS A 32 0.52 -3.56 37.02
N ARG A 33 1.22 -3.56 38.16
CA ARG A 33 1.75 -2.36 38.80
C ARG A 33 2.88 -1.77 37.95
N GLY A 34 2.89 -0.45 37.79
CA GLY A 34 3.94 0.26 37.03
C GLY A 34 3.75 0.25 35.52
N LEU A 35 2.60 -0.19 35.00
CA LEU A 35 2.24 0.05 33.60
C LEU A 35 1.93 1.53 33.39
N SER A 36 2.55 2.15 32.37
CA SER A 36 2.23 3.52 31.99
C SER A 36 0.91 3.57 31.21
N VAL A 37 -0.09 4.26 31.77
CA VAL A 37 -1.39 4.48 31.10
C VAL A 37 -1.20 5.33 29.86
N GLN A 38 -0.31 6.33 29.95
CA GLN A 38 -0.02 7.21 28.83
C GLN A 38 0.63 6.47 27.66
N GLN A 39 1.60 5.58 27.94
CA GLN A 39 2.19 4.74 26.90
C GLN A 39 1.14 3.82 26.25
N GLY A 40 0.24 3.25 27.05
CA GLY A 40 -0.88 2.45 26.54
C GLY A 40 -1.79 3.26 25.60
N ARG A 41 -2.19 4.47 26.02
CA ARG A 41 -3.02 5.38 25.20
C ARG A 41 -2.33 5.79 23.91
N ALA A 42 -1.05 6.17 24.00
CA ALA A 42 -0.26 6.57 22.83
C ALA A 42 -0.14 5.42 21.81
N ARG A 43 0.09 4.19 22.26
CA ARG A 43 0.08 3.01 21.38
C ARG A 43 -1.29 2.79 20.73
N SER A 44 -2.37 2.88 21.50
CA SER A 44 -3.72 2.75 20.96
C SER A 44 -4.06 3.85 19.95
N GLU A 45 -3.62 5.08 20.18
CA GLU A 45 -3.76 6.19 19.21
C GLU A 45 -2.97 5.96 17.95
N GLN A 46 -1.74 5.47 18.05
CA GLN A 46 -0.92 5.13 16.90
C GLN A 46 -1.60 4.05 16.04
N ILE A 47 -2.08 2.97 16.66
CA ILE A 47 -2.80 1.91 15.95
C ILE A 47 -4.03 2.47 15.22
N ARG A 48 -4.83 3.34 15.87
CA ARG A 48 -6.00 3.96 15.21
C ARG A 48 -5.62 4.88 14.05
N ARG A 49 -4.48 5.58 14.13
CA ARG A 49 -3.98 6.40 13.03
C ARG A 49 -3.53 5.55 11.84
N GLU A 50 -2.97 4.37 12.10
CA GLU A 50 -2.50 3.46 11.06
C GLU A 50 -3.64 2.67 10.40
N SER A 51 -4.70 2.31 11.14
CA SER A 51 -5.86 1.59 10.59
C SER A 51 -7.06 2.50 10.26
N LEU A 52 -7.80 2.93 11.28
CA LEU A 52 -9.09 3.63 11.12
C LEU A 52 -8.97 4.93 10.34
N ALA A 53 -7.90 5.71 10.55
CA ALA A 53 -7.73 6.96 9.82
C ALA A 53 -7.49 6.71 8.32
N VAL A 54 -6.80 5.62 7.96
CA VAL A 54 -6.60 5.20 6.58
C VAL A 54 -7.92 4.77 5.97
N GLU A 55 -8.69 3.91 6.66
CA GLU A 55 -10.02 3.47 6.21
C GLU A 55 -10.98 4.64 6.01
N HIS A 56 -11.04 5.58 6.96
CA HIS A 56 -11.87 6.77 6.87
C HIS A 56 -11.45 7.67 5.70
N SER A 57 -10.15 7.81 5.42
CA SER A 57 -9.66 8.58 4.28
C SER A 57 -10.03 7.95 2.92
N GLN A 58 -10.22 6.62 2.90
CA GLN A 58 -10.62 5.84 1.74
C GLN A 58 -12.14 5.72 1.61
N GLN A 59 -12.90 6.06 2.65
CA GLN A 59 -14.35 6.04 2.63
C GLN A 59 -14.89 6.94 1.50
N GLY A 60 -15.66 6.36 0.58
CA GLY A 60 -16.19 7.05 -0.60
C GLY A 60 -15.28 7.05 -1.82
N ARG A 61 -14.07 6.47 -1.74
CA ARG A 61 -13.20 6.21 -2.90
C ARG A 61 -13.44 4.80 -3.43
N THR A 62 -13.58 4.66 -4.74
CA THR A 62 -13.76 3.36 -5.41
C THR A 62 -12.48 2.84 -6.05
N ASN A 63 -11.41 3.64 -6.09
CA ASN A 63 -10.13 3.26 -6.67
C ASN A 63 -9.22 2.58 -5.64
N SER A 64 -8.78 1.37 -5.95
CA SER A 64 -7.75 0.64 -5.19
C SER A 64 -6.48 0.51 -6.02
N PHE A 65 -5.34 0.88 -5.45
CA PHE A 65 -4.04 0.57 -6.05
C PHE A 65 -3.62 -0.84 -5.66
N VAL A 66 -3.49 -1.73 -6.64
CA VAL A 66 -3.01 -3.10 -6.45
C VAL A 66 -1.63 -3.21 -7.09
N ASP A 67 -0.63 -3.51 -6.28
CA ASP A 67 0.73 -3.71 -6.78
C ASP A 67 0.88 -5.10 -7.40
N GLY A 68 0.96 -5.15 -8.72
CA GLY A 68 1.18 -6.37 -9.50
C GLY A 68 2.65 -6.69 -9.78
N ARG A 69 3.61 -6.01 -9.15
CA ARG A 69 5.04 -6.27 -9.37
C ARG A 69 5.43 -7.65 -8.83
N PHE A 70 6.22 -8.40 -9.61
CA PHE A 70 6.69 -9.73 -9.21
C PHE A 70 7.58 -9.65 -7.97
N GLY A 71 7.27 -10.47 -6.95
CA GLY A 71 8.11 -10.66 -5.77
C GLY A 71 8.22 -9.47 -4.82
N GLU A 72 7.40 -8.42 -4.94
CA GLU A 72 7.46 -7.29 -3.99
C GLU A 72 7.10 -7.73 -2.56
N ASN A 73 6.10 -8.61 -2.42
CA ASN A 73 5.65 -9.15 -1.13
C ASN A 73 6.51 -10.31 -0.60
N ASP A 74 7.48 -10.80 -1.37
CA ASP A 74 8.32 -11.94 -1.00
C ASP A 74 9.71 -11.45 -0.57
N GLU A 75 9.98 -11.50 0.73
CA GLU A 75 11.27 -11.10 1.31
C GLU A 75 12.41 -12.08 1.00
N SER A 76 12.12 -13.31 0.55
CA SER A 76 13.14 -14.33 0.27
C SER A 76 13.93 -14.12 -1.02
N MET A 77 13.36 -13.35 -1.96
CA MET A 77 14.00 -13.07 -3.24
C MET A 77 15.03 -11.94 -3.10
N PRO A 78 16.23 -12.07 -3.69
CA PRO A 78 17.18 -10.96 -3.72
C PRO A 78 16.65 -9.82 -4.59
N LEU A 79 17.09 -8.59 -4.29
CA LEU A 79 16.64 -7.38 -4.98
C LEU A 79 16.94 -7.44 -6.49
N GLU A 80 18.08 -8.02 -6.85
CA GLU A 80 18.54 -8.16 -8.24
C GLU A 80 17.56 -8.99 -9.08
N ASP A 81 17.12 -10.14 -8.56
CA ASP A 81 16.16 -11.01 -9.25
C ASP A 81 14.81 -10.33 -9.44
N LYS A 82 14.35 -9.56 -8.43
CA LYS A 82 13.12 -8.75 -8.53
C LYS A 82 13.23 -7.73 -9.66
N LEU A 83 14.36 -7.04 -9.78
CA LEU A 83 14.60 -6.05 -10.84
C LEU A 83 14.66 -6.68 -12.22
N ILE A 84 15.37 -7.80 -12.37
CA ILE A 84 15.47 -8.52 -13.65
C ILE A 84 14.08 -8.97 -14.12
N ARG A 85 13.26 -9.52 -13.22
CA ARG A 85 11.90 -9.96 -13.58
C ARG A 85 10.98 -8.79 -13.95
N ARG A 86 11.06 -7.67 -13.24
CA ARG A 86 10.31 -6.45 -13.62
C ARG A 86 10.67 -5.99 -15.03
N PHE A 87 11.96 -5.90 -15.32
CA PHE A 87 12.45 -5.50 -16.63
C PHE A 87 11.98 -6.46 -17.74
N GLN A 88 12.03 -7.77 -17.48
CA GLN A 88 11.53 -8.77 -18.42
C GLN A 88 10.03 -8.65 -18.66
N CYS A 89 9.22 -8.51 -17.61
CA CYS A 89 7.78 -8.32 -17.73
C CYS A 89 7.42 -7.03 -18.47
N GLU A 90 8.14 -5.94 -18.20
CA GLU A 90 7.97 -4.66 -18.89
C GLU A 90 8.31 -4.79 -20.38
N ARG A 91 9.46 -5.38 -20.72
CA ARG A 91 9.86 -5.61 -22.11
C ARG A 91 8.87 -6.52 -22.84
N GLN A 92 8.39 -7.57 -22.19
CA GLN A 92 7.34 -8.43 -22.75
C GLN A 92 6.03 -7.66 -22.99
N ARG A 93 5.64 -6.77 -22.08
CA ARG A 93 4.44 -5.94 -22.23
C ARG A 93 4.58 -4.92 -23.36
N GLN A 94 5.78 -4.38 -23.59
CA GLN A 94 6.07 -3.51 -24.72
C GLN A 94 6.05 -4.27 -26.06
N ILE A 95 6.59 -5.50 -26.09
CA ILE A 95 6.60 -6.35 -27.29
C ILE A 95 5.20 -6.86 -27.65
N ARG A 96 4.36 -7.16 -26.64
CA ARG A 96 2.95 -7.48 -26.85
C ARG A 96 2.24 -6.19 -27.27
N GLY A 97 2.25 -5.92 -28.57
CA GLY A 97 1.62 -4.75 -29.18
C GLY A 97 0.22 -4.52 -28.60
N SER A 98 -0.11 -3.24 -28.38
CA SER A 98 -1.47 -2.88 -27.99
C SER A 98 -2.43 -3.40 -29.04
N LYS A 99 -3.61 -3.91 -28.66
CA LYS A 99 -4.68 -4.24 -29.62
C LYS A 99 -5.05 -3.03 -30.51
N PHE A 100 -4.65 -1.83 -30.10
CA PHE A 100 -4.85 -0.56 -30.80
C PHE A 100 -3.55 0.05 -31.34
N SER A 101 -2.43 -0.67 -31.30
CA SER A 101 -1.23 -0.26 -32.03
C SER A 101 -1.51 -0.46 -33.51
N LEU A 102 -1.87 0.63 -34.20
CA LEU A 102 -1.84 0.70 -35.65
C LEU A 102 -0.39 0.41 -36.05
N MET A 103 -0.15 -0.73 -36.69
CA MET A 103 1.16 -1.02 -37.26
C MET A 103 1.42 0.03 -38.33
N ASP A 104 2.56 0.72 -38.25
CA ASP A 104 3.01 1.71 -39.25
C ASP A 104 3.52 1.05 -40.54
N ASP A 105 3.45 -0.28 -40.59
CA ASP A 105 3.84 -1.07 -41.75
C ASP A 105 2.74 -0.94 -42.81
N GLY A 106 2.88 0.12 -43.62
CA GLY A 106 2.12 0.40 -44.82
C GLY A 106 2.28 -0.64 -45.93
N GLU A 107 2.09 -1.93 -45.61
CA GLU A 107 2.12 -3.00 -46.58
C GLU A 107 1.03 -4.04 -46.29
N THR A 108 -0.13 -3.83 -46.94
CA THR A 108 -1.03 -4.90 -47.40
C THR A 108 -1.61 -5.84 -46.33
N GLY A 109 -2.63 -5.37 -45.59
CA GLY A 109 -3.28 -6.20 -44.57
C GLY A 109 -4.68 -5.79 -44.11
N ILE A 110 -5.56 -5.38 -45.04
CA ILE A 110 -7.03 -5.61 -44.96
C ILE A 110 -7.74 -5.15 -43.66
N GLN A 111 -7.58 -3.89 -43.26
CA GLN A 111 -8.57 -3.21 -42.41
C GLN A 111 -8.94 -1.87 -43.05
N GLU A 112 -9.64 -1.93 -44.19
CA GLU A 112 -10.31 -0.75 -44.72
C GLU A 112 -11.31 -0.23 -43.67
N LEU A 113 -11.22 1.06 -43.39
CA LEU A 113 -12.13 1.72 -42.46
C LEU A 113 -13.53 1.75 -43.11
N THR A 114 -14.47 0.99 -42.57
CA THR A 114 -15.82 0.83 -43.12
C THR A 114 -16.86 1.58 -42.27
N HIS A 115 -17.80 2.25 -42.93
CA HIS A 115 -18.97 2.86 -42.30
C HIS A 115 -20.24 2.46 -43.06
N ALA A 116 -21.25 1.97 -42.32
CA ALA A 116 -22.50 1.43 -42.89
C ALA A 116 -22.29 0.34 -43.98
N GLY A 117 -21.22 -0.45 -43.85
CA GLY A 117 -20.90 -1.53 -44.79
C GLY A 117 -20.24 -1.09 -46.10
N ARG A 118 -19.83 0.19 -46.23
CA ARG A 118 -19.04 0.69 -47.37
C ARG A 118 -17.68 1.19 -46.89
N SER A 119 -16.66 1.08 -47.75
CA SER A 119 -15.33 1.65 -47.49
C SER A 119 -15.43 3.18 -47.47
N LEU A 120 -14.82 3.83 -46.48
CA LEU A 120 -14.77 5.29 -46.41
C LEU A 120 -13.95 5.90 -47.56
N GLY A 121 -12.97 5.18 -48.11
CA GLY A 121 -12.22 5.63 -49.28
C GLY A 121 -13.09 5.73 -50.55
N GLU A 122 -14.08 4.85 -50.68
CA GLU A 122 -15.05 4.89 -51.78
C GLU A 122 -16.04 6.07 -51.62
N MET A 123 -16.41 6.41 -50.38
CA MET A 123 -17.30 7.55 -50.10
C MET A 123 -16.66 8.90 -50.46
N ASP A 124 -15.36 9.06 -50.25
CA ASP A 124 -14.64 10.31 -50.52
C ASP A 124 -14.43 10.57 -52.03
N ALA A 125 -14.34 9.50 -52.82
CA ALA A 125 -14.22 9.59 -54.28
C ALA A 125 -15.55 9.89 -55.00
N LEU A 126 -16.69 9.78 -54.30
CA LEU A 126 -18.05 10.00 -54.82
C LEU A 126 -18.64 11.37 -54.43
N ALA A 127 -17.94 12.14 -53.58
CA ALA A 127 -18.28 13.51 -53.21
C ALA A 127 -17.68 14.52 -54.20
#